data_AF-A0A2E3JAE5-F1
#
_entry.id   AF-A0A2E3JAE5-F1
#
_cell.length_a   1.000
_cell.length_b   1.000
_cell.length_c   1.000
_cell.angle_alpha   90.00
_cell.angle_beta   90.00
_cell.angle_gamma   90.00
#
_symmetry.space_group_name_H-M   'P 1'
#
loop_
_entity.id
_entity.type
_entity.pdbx_description
1 polymer ?
#
loop_
_entity_poly.entity_id
_entity_poly.type
_entity_poly.pdbx_seq_one_letter_code
_entity_poly.pdbx_strand_id
1 'polypeptide(L)'
;MAHSHSEDTKKESANVDEVRRPKKEEQEPASEIVSEVAPNILRTQLPVNLPGLGHVNCYVLEDKQGIAVVDPGLPGDDSWAALTNRLKTAGYKISDIHTVIVTHSHFDHFGSAERIRETTDASILTHENFRKAFNRTEILENEDSAALDPNSDDAQQQVIERIFSERLPWGSKRTMPPPEEIDRFKKMGRFNSSWFRTPEPTIEVTDNESIRLGDREWLSIHTPGHTNDHLCLWDPEYGVMFSGDHVLPTITPHIGGISPEIDPLAKFFDSLNRMTHFKNVSIALPAHGHPFTNLGERSLEIIEHHEERLETIRTAAEQLVNGSVTDYMRVLFSERAWGDMAESETFAHLEHLKELGELTRKTEDGFMTYHLKS
;
A
#
# COMPACT_ATOMS: atom_id res chain seq x y z
N MET A 1 69.82 -15.00 30.56
CA MET A 1 68.76 -15.92 30.98
C MET A 1 67.61 -15.09 31.53
N ALA A 2 66.40 -15.23 30.94
CA ALA A 2 65.07 -14.80 31.42
C ALA A 2 64.85 -13.29 31.74
N HIS A 3 63.77 -12.58 31.41
CA HIS A 3 62.44 -12.86 30.82
C HIS A 3 61.85 -11.49 30.36
N SER A 4 61.45 -11.32 29.09
CA SER A 4 60.06 -11.20 28.57
C SER A 4 59.22 -10.04 29.12
N HIS A 5 59.02 -8.99 28.32
CA HIS A 5 57.76 -8.61 27.62
C HIS A 5 56.69 -7.97 28.53
N SER A 6 56.57 -6.64 28.46
CA SER A 6 55.42 -5.89 28.97
C SER A 6 54.38 -5.72 27.86
N GLU A 7 53.18 -6.20 28.13
CA GLU A 7 52.02 -6.25 27.25
C GLU A 7 51.39 -4.88 27.00
N ASP A 8 51.28 -4.52 25.72
CA ASP A 8 50.31 -3.56 25.20
C ASP A 8 48.90 -4.17 25.30
N THR A 9 48.12 -3.76 26.29
CA THR A 9 46.69 -4.11 26.36
C THR A 9 45.88 -3.13 25.53
N LYS A 10 45.73 -3.44 24.24
CA LYS A 10 44.63 -2.91 23.41
C LYS A 10 43.32 -3.36 24.03
N LYS A 11 42.51 -2.40 24.48
CA LYS A 11 41.08 -2.59 24.71
C LYS A 11 40.41 -2.94 23.38
N GLU A 12 40.22 -4.23 23.12
CA GLU A 12 39.20 -4.68 22.18
C GLU A 12 37.84 -4.30 22.76
N SER A 13 37.25 -3.25 22.19
CA SER A 13 35.83 -2.97 22.34
C SER A 13 35.07 -4.12 21.70
N ALA A 14 34.45 -4.95 22.53
CA ALA A 14 33.50 -5.97 22.10
C ALA A 14 32.44 -5.30 21.20
N ASN A 15 32.45 -5.69 19.93
CA ASN A 15 31.40 -5.36 18.98
C ASN A 15 30.15 -6.13 19.46
N VAL A 16 29.24 -5.43 20.13
CA VAL A 16 27.94 -6.00 20.48
C VAL A 16 27.23 -6.17 19.14
N ASP A 17 27.07 -7.42 18.71
CA ASP A 17 26.19 -7.79 17.62
C ASP A 17 24.82 -7.14 17.87
N GLU A 18 24.52 -6.06 17.14
CA GLU A 18 23.14 -5.60 16.98
C GLU A 18 22.37 -6.81 16.44
N VAL A 19 21.51 -7.38 17.27
CA VAL A 19 20.58 -8.44 16.87
C VAL A 19 19.71 -7.84 15.77
N ARG A 20 20.13 -8.06 14.52
CA ARG A 20 19.46 -7.55 13.33
C ARG A 20 18.10 -8.23 13.32
N ARG A 21 17.02 -7.45 13.52
CA ARG A 21 15.65 -7.97 13.47
C ARG A 21 15.50 -8.82 12.20
N PRO A 22 14.84 -9.99 12.27
CA PRO A 22 14.62 -10.83 11.10
C PRO A 22 13.94 -10.00 10.03
N LYS A 23 14.39 -10.20 8.78
CA LYS A 23 13.83 -9.51 7.62
C LYS A 23 12.37 -9.94 7.47
N LYS A 24 11.49 -8.98 7.27
CA LYS A 24 10.06 -9.25 7.05
C LYS A 24 9.86 -9.85 5.66
N GLU A 25 8.85 -10.70 5.50
CA GLU A 25 8.56 -11.38 4.24
C GLU A 25 8.35 -10.39 3.09
N GLU A 26 7.65 -9.29 3.36
CA GLU A 26 7.36 -8.23 2.39
C GLU A 26 8.62 -7.51 1.88
N GLN A 27 9.73 -7.59 2.63
CA GLN A 27 11.02 -7.01 2.24
C GLN A 27 11.84 -7.93 1.34
N GLU A 28 11.45 -9.19 1.18
CA GLU A 28 12.16 -10.15 0.33
C GLU A 28 12.16 -9.69 -1.13
N PRO A 29 13.24 -9.92 -1.88
CA PRO A 29 13.22 -9.66 -3.32
C PRO A 29 12.19 -10.57 -4.01
N ALA A 30 11.64 -10.13 -5.13
CA ALA A 30 10.71 -10.93 -5.91
C ALA A 30 11.33 -12.28 -6.34
N SER A 31 10.69 -13.38 -5.94
CA SER A 31 11.05 -14.72 -6.39
C SER A 31 10.77 -14.90 -7.89
N GLU A 32 11.57 -15.76 -8.52
CA GLU A 32 11.32 -16.17 -9.90
C GLU A 32 10.36 -17.34 -10.04
N ILE A 33 10.05 -17.99 -8.90
CA ILE A 33 9.20 -19.17 -8.86
C ILE A 33 7.75 -18.76 -9.07
N VAL A 34 7.08 -19.45 -9.99
CA VAL A 34 5.61 -19.44 -10.10
C VAL A 34 5.10 -20.71 -9.44
N SER A 35 4.18 -20.56 -8.49
CA SER A 35 3.66 -21.68 -7.70
C SER A 35 2.15 -21.67 -7.65
N GLU A 36 1.51 -22.81 -7.82
CA GLU A 36 0.09 -22.97 -7.54
C GLU A 36 -0.16 -22.89 -6.03
N VAL A 37 -1.00 -21.95 -5.59
CA VAL A 37 -1.29 -21.69 -4.16
C VAL A 37 -2.71 -22.12 -3.76
N ALA A 38 -3.58 -22.28 -4.75
CA ALA A 38 -4.90 -22.91 -4.65
C ALA A 38 -5.25 -23.46 -6.04
N PRO A 39 -6.23 -24.37 -6.20
CA PRO A 39 -6.49 -25.01 -7.49
C PRO A 39 -6.65 -23.99 -8.62
N ASN A 40 -5.88 -24.07 -9.70
CA ASN A 40 -5.93 -23.11 -10.83
C ASN A 40 -5.66 -21.64 -10.43
N ILE A 41 -4.98 -21.41 -9.29
CA ILE A 41 -4.53 -20.09 -8.83
C ILE A 41 -3.02 -20.15 -8.67
N LEU A 42 -2.31 -19.53 -9.60
CA LEU A 42 -0.86 -19.37 -9.53
C LEU A 42 -0.50 -18.08 -8.83
N ARG A 43 0.55 -18.10 -8.02
CA ARG A 43 1.21 -16.93 -7.47
C ARG A 43 2.50 -16.68 -8.22
N THR A 44 2.73 -15.43 -8.59
CA THR A 44 4.03 -14.93 -9.01
C THR A 44 4.39 -13.65 -8.26
N GLN A 45 5.67 -13.29 -8.22
CA GLN A 45 6.17 -12.09 -7.56
C GLN A 45 6.80 -11.17 -8.58
N LEU A 46 6.40 -9.90 -8.54
CA LEU A 46 6.91 -8.84 -9.40
C LEU A 46 7.79 -7.90 -8.55
N PRO A 47 8.95 -7.47 -9.08
CA PRO A 47 9.89 -6.66 -8.32
C PRO A 47 9.29 -5.30 -7.97
N VAL A 48 9.43 -4.92 -6.70
CA VAL A 48 9.06 -3.61 -6.18
C VAL A 48 10.28 -3.00 -5.50
N ASN A 49 10.51 -1.71 -5.75
CA ASN A 49 11.61 -0.96 -5.17
C ASN A 49 11.06 0.21 -4.34
N LEU A 50 10.25 -0.11 -3.33
CA LEU A 50 9.66 0.85 -2.40
C LEU A 50 10.27 0.69 -1.01
N PRO A 51 10.31 1.76 -0.19
CA PRO A 51 10.79 1.65 1.18
C PRO A 51 10.05 0.56 1.96
N GLY A 52 10.77 -0.50 2.34
CA GLY A 52 10.22 -1.60 3.13
C GLY A 52 9.49 -2.70 2.33
N LEU A 53 9.41 -2.60 1.00
CA LEU A 53 8.79 -3.60 0.13
C LEU A 53 9.74 -4.02 -0.99
N GLY A 54 9.95 -5.33 -1.16
CA GLY A 54 10.82 -5.90 -2.20
C GLY A 54 10.08 -6.55 -3.37
N HIS A 55 8.79 -6.82 -3.22
CA HIS A 55 7.94 -7.41 -4.25
C HIS A 55 6.46 -7.11 -4.01
N VAL A 56 5.66 -7.29 -5.06
CA VAL A 56 4.20 -7.44 -5.01
C VAL A 56 3.83 -8.79 -5.60
N ASN A 57 2.88 -9.48 -4.99
CA ASN A 57 2.32 -10.74 -5.47
C ASN A 57 1.30 -10.42 -6.56
N CYS A 58 1.53 -10.96 -7.75
CA CYS A 58 0.55 -11.03 -8.81
C CYS A 58 -0.03 -12.44 -8.84
N TYR A 59 -1.35 -12.56 -8.87
CA TYR A 59 -2.02 -13.85 -8.95
C TYR A 59 -2.57 -14.09 -10.35
N VAL A 60 -2.57 -15.33 -10.80
CA VAL A 60 -3.08 -15.75 -12.11
C VAL A 60 -4.18 -16.77 -11.87
N LEU A 61 -5.38 -16.46 -12.34
CA LEU A 61 -6.55 -17.32 -12.30
C LEU A 61 -6.69 -17.98 -13.66
N GLU A 62 -6.63 -19.31 -13.71
CA GLU A 62 -6.71 -20.06 -14.96
C GLU A 62 -8.15 -20.47 -15.26
N ASP A 63 -8.62 -20.25 -16.49
CA ASP A 63 -9.88 -20.79 -16.97
C ASP A 63 -9.85 -21.15 -18.46
N LYS A 64 -11.01 -21.57 -19.00
CA LYS A 64 -11.12 -22.04 -20.39
C LYS A 64 -10.92 -20.94 -21.44
N GLN A 65 -11.02 -19.67 -21.07
CA GLN A 65 -10.84 -18.52 -21.95
C GLN A 65 -9.38 -18.02 -21.98
N GLY A 66 -8.57 -18.44 -21.02
CA GLY A 66 -7.19 -18.00 -20.84
C GLY A 66 -6.92 -17.77 -19.37
N ILE A 67 -6.49 -16.55 -19.03
CA ILE A 67 -6.19 -16.17 -17.65
C ILE A 67 -6.78 -14.82 -17.26
N ALA A 68 -7.13 -14.68 -15.99
CA ALA A 68 -7.24 -13.38 -15.34
C ALA A 68 -6.02 -13.15 -14.44
N VAL A 69 -5.59 -11.90 -14.30
CA VAL A 69 -4.47 -11.53 -13.43
C VAL A 69 -4.92 -10.55 -12.35
N VAL A 70 -4.43 -10.72 -11.13
CA VAL A 70 -4.67 -9.82 -9.99
C VAL A 70 -3.40 -9.03 -9.72
N ASP A 71 -3.51 -7.71 -9.65
CA ASP A 71 -2.45 -6.76 -9.32
C ASP A 71 -1.17 -6.93 -10.14
N PRO A 72 -1.16 -6.55 -11.45
CA PRO A 72 -0.06 -6.82 -12.37
C PRO A 72 1.20 -5.93 -12.18
N GLY A 73 1.45 -5.48 -10.95
CA GLY A 73 2.72 -4.88 -10.56
C GLY A 73 2.88 -3.40 -10.86
N LEU A 74 4.09 -2.91 -10.64
CA LEU A 74 4.52 -1.55 -10.95
C LEU A 74 4.40 -1.20 -12.44
N PRO A 75 4.25 0.09 -12.78
CA PRO A 75 4.47 0.55 -14.14
C PRO A 75 5.96 0.47 -14.51
N GLY A 76 6.22 0.39 -15.83
CA GLY A 76 7.57 0.41 -16.39
C GLY A 76 8.06 -0.94 -16.93
N ASP A 77 9.16 -0.90 -17.68
CA ASP A 77 9.64 -2.05 -18.46
C ASP A 77 10.21 -3.19 -17.60
N ASP A 78 10.78 -2.90 -16.44
CA ASP A 78 11.32 -3.92 -15.54
C ASP A 78 10.22 -4.82 -14.99
N SER A 79 9.12 -4.22 -14.51
CA SER A 79 7.96 -4.98 -14.01
C SER A 79 7.23 -5.69 -15.13
N TRP A 80 7.09 -5.04 -16.30
CA TRP A 80 6.51 -5.67 -17.49
C TRP A 80 7.30 -6.89 -17.98
N ALA A 81 8.63 -6.79 -18.02
CA ALA A 81 9.50 -7.90 -18.39
C ALA A 81 9.41 -9.03 -17.36
N ALA A 82 9.36 -8.71 -16.08
CA ALA A 82 9.10 -9.69 -15.03
C ALA A 82 7.77 -10.41 -15.26
N LEU A 83 6.65 -9.68 -15.35
CA LEU A 83 5.32 -10.23 -15.59
C LEU A 83 5.29 -11.15 -16.82
N THR A 84 5.81 -10.66 -17.96
CA THR A 84 5.85 -11.43 -19.21
C THR A 84 6.66 -12.71 -19.05
N ASN A 85 7.81 -12.67 -18.38
CA ASN A 85 8.64 -13.84 -18.14
C ASN A 85 7.97 -14.85 -17.19
N ARG A 86 7.29 -14.37 -16.14
CA ARG A 86 6.58 -15.22 -15.18
C ARG A 86 5.40 -15.94 -15.83
N LEU A 87 4.59 -15.23 -16.61
CA LEU A 87 3.51 -15.83 -17.38
C LEU A 87 4.04 -16.87 -18.37
N LYS A 88 5.14 -16.56 -19.08
CA LYS A 88 5.78 -17.51 -19.99
C LYS A 88 6.25 -18.78 -19.29
N THR A 89 6.83 -18.66 -18.09
CA THR A 89 7.21 -19.82 -17.27
C THR A 89 6.00 -20.68 -16.87
N ALA A 90 4.85 -20.03 -16.64
CA ALA A 90 3.57 -20.70 -16.39
C ALA A 90 2.89 -21.26 -17.66
N GLY A 91 3.46 -21.03 -18.86
CA GLY A 91 2.91 -21.50 -20.13
C GLY A 91 1.95 -20.53 -20.81
N TYR A 92 1.80 -19.30 -20.29
CA TYR A 92 0.91 -18.27 -20.80
C TYR A 92 1.65 -17.14 -21.51
N LYS A 93 0.91 -16.42 -22.35
CA LYS A 93 1.32 -15.18 -22.99
C LYS A 93 0.48 -14.03 -22.44
N ILE A 94 0.96 -12.80 -22.60
CA ILE A 94 0.17 -11.61 -22.32
C ILE A 94 -1.17 -11.64 -23.07
N SER A 95 -1.18 -12.11 -24.32
CA SER A 95 -2.40 -12.24 -25.14
C SER A 95 -3.46 -13.21 -24.59
N ASP A 96 -3.11 -14.03 -23.61
CA ASP A 96 -4.05 -14.96 -22.98
C ASP A 96 -4.80 -14.31 -21.81
N ILE A 97 -4.42 -13.08 -21.43
CA ILE A 97 -5.08 -12.31 -20.37
C ILE A 97 -6.39 -11.74 -20.92
N HIS A 98 -7.52 -12.15 -20.34
CA HIS A 98 -8.84 -11.60 -20.67
C HIS A 98 -9.33 -10.58 -19.64
N THR A 99 -8.84 -10.65 -18.39
CA THR A 99 -9.23 -9.73 -17.32
C THR A 99 -8.05 -9.39 -16.43
N VAL A 100 -7.94 -8.11 -16.07
CA VAL A 100 -7.06 -7.61 -15.01
C VAL A 100 -7.94 -7.19 -13.84
N ILE A 101 -7.70 -7.74 -12.66
CA ILE A 101 -8.28 -7.30 -11.40
C ILE A 101 -7.27 -6.37 -10.73
N VAL A 102 -7.72 -5.21 -10.31
CA VAL A 102 -6.95 -4.28 -9.50
C VAL A 102 -7.62 -4.16 -8.14
N THR A 103 -6.90 -4.52 -7.08
CA THR A 103 -7.43 -4.46 -5.72
C THR A 103 -7.64 -3.03 -5.26
N HIS A 104 -6.73 -2.11 -5.60
CA HIS A 104 -6.83 -0.69 -5.25
C HIS A 104 -5.89 0.23 -6.04
N SER A 105 -6.06 1.53 -5.84
CA SER A 105 -5.38 2.63 -6.55
C SER A 105 -3.92 2.91 -6.17
N HIS A 106 -3.20 1.98 -5.53
CA HIS A 106 -1.75 2.08 -5.43
C HIS A 106 -1.06 1.54 -6.68
N PHE A 107 0.00 2.23 -7.11
CA PHE A 107 0.60 2.06 -8.43
C PHE A 107 1.33 0.74 -8.63
N ASP A 108 1.74 0.06 -7.55
CA ASP A 108 2.27 -1.30 -7.58
C ASP A 108 1.21 -2.38 -7.78
N HIS A 109 -0.07 -2.02 -7.75
CA HIS A 109 -1.18 -2.94 -8.00
C HIS A 109 -1.70 -2.77 -9.42
N PHE A 110 -1.87 -1.54 -9.91
CA PHE A 110 -2.47 -1.31 -11.23
C PHE A 110 -1.48 -1.08 -12.38
N GLY A 111 -0.19 -0.98 -12.11
CA GLY A 111 0.79 -0.34 -13.00
C GLY A 111 0.84 -0.90 -14.43
N SER A 112 0.65 -2.20 -14.63
CA SER A 112 0.60 -2.81 -15.97
C SER A 112 -0.82 -2.97 -16.54
N ALA A 113 -1.87 -2.60 -15.81
CA ALA A 113 -3.26 -2.88 -16.20
C ALA A 113 -3.64 -2.26 -17.57
N GLU A 114 -3.34 -0.97 -17.77
CA GLU A 114 -3.61 -0.29 -19.04
C GLU A 114 -2.77 -0.85 -20.19
N ARG A 115 -1.49 -1.16 -19.94
CA ARG A 115 -0.61 -1.75 -20.95
C ARG A 115 -1.11 -3.12 -21.39
N ILE A 116 -1.65 -3.93 -20.47
CA ILE A 116 -2.31 -5.20 -20.78
C ILE A 116 -3.54 -4.93 -21.65
N ARG A 117 -4.44 -4.03 -21.23
CA ARG A 117 -5.66 -3.71 -21.97
C ARG A 117 -5.36 -3.25 -23.41
N GLU A 118 -4.42 -2.33 -23.60
CA GLU A 118 -4.03 -1.86 -24.94
C GLU A 118 -3.46 -2.98 -25.83
N THR A 119 -2.88 -4.03 -25.23
CA THR A 119 -2.25 -5.15 -25.96
C THR A 119 -3.24 -6.30 -26.24
N THR A 120 -4.34 -6.40 -25.49
CA THR A 120 -5.16 -7.63 -25.41
C THR A 120 -6.67 -7.41 -25.45
N ASP A 121 -7.14 -6.16 -25.36
CA ASP A 121 -8.54 -5.80 -25.09
C ASP A 121 -9.10 -6.37 -23.77
N ALA A 122 -8.23 -6.75 -22.82
CA ALA A 122 -8.64 -7.26 -21.52
C ALA A 122 -9.53 -6.27 -20.76
N SER A 123 -10.53 -6.82 -20.07
CA SER A 123 -11.35 -6.05 -19.13
C SER A 123 -10.54 -5.67 -17.89
N ILE A 124 -10.81 -4.50 -17.31
CA ILE A 124 -10.24 -4.09 -16.03
C ILE A 124 -11.36 -4.06 -15.00
N LEU A 125 -11.22 -4.89 -13.96
CA LEU A 125 -12.14 -5.00 -12.84
C LEU A 125 -11.58 -4.25 -11.63
N THR A 126 -12.38 -3.35 -11.06
CA THR A 126 -12.06 -2.63 -9.82
C THR A 126 -13.31 -2.51 -8.94
N HIS A 127 -13.14 -2.04 -7.71
CA HIS A 127 -14.28 -1.50 -6.96
C HIS A 127 -14.83 -0.23 -7.63
N GLU A 128 -16.12 0.07 -7.47
CA GLU A 128 -16.76 1.29 -8.02
C GLU A 128 -16.13 2.60 -7.48
N ASN A 129 -15.53 2.54 -6.29
CA ASN A 129 -14.83 3.69 -5.72
C ASN A 129 -13.43 3.88 -6.30
N PHE A 130 -12.96 3.01 -7.21
CA PHE A 130 -11.64 3.15 -7.83
C PHE A 130 -11.55 4.49 -8.54
N ARG A 131 -10.72 5.38 -8.01
CA ARG A 131 -10.55 6.71 -8.57
C ARG A 131 -9.26 6.77 -9.35
N LYS A 132 -9.31 7.56 -10.42
CA LYS A 132 -8.12 7.94 -11.17
C LYS A 132 -7.17 8.62 -10.20
N ALA A 133 -5.91 8.16 -10.09
CA ALA A 133 -4.93 8.56 -9.09
C ALA A 133 -4.60 10.08 -9.12
N PHE A 134 -5.16 10.81 -10.09
CA PHE A 134 -5.03 12.24 -10.30
C PHE A 134 -6.40 12.93 -10.52
N ASN A 135 -7.45 12.54 -9.80
CA ASN A 135 -8.70 13.30 -9.89
C ASN A 135 -8.53 14.68 -9.22
N ARG A 136 -8.38 15.66 -10.11
CA ARG A 136 -8.12 17.10 -9.96
C ARG A 136 -8.95 17.84 -8.90
N THR A 137 -10.06 17.24 -8.48
CA THR A 137 -11.03 17.84 -7.56
C THR A 137 -10.55 17.92 -6.11
N GLU A 138 -9.60 17.06 -5.70
CA GLU A 138 -9.13 17.03 -4.31
C GLU A 138 -7.89 17.90 -4.05
N ILE A 139 -7.27 18.45 -5.10
CA ILE A 139 -6.06 19.31 -4.98
C ILE A 139 -6.34 20.78 -5.34
N LEU A 140 -7.43 21.12 -6.04
CA LEU A 140 -7.63 22.47 -6.59
C LEU A 140 -9.04 23.01 -6.41
N GLU A 141 -9.30 23.67 -5.28
CA GLU A 141 -10.18 24.85 -5.29
C GLU A 141 -9.43 26.01 -5.97
N ASN A 142 -9.32 25.99 -7.30
CA ASN A 142 -8.96 27.16 -8.11
C ASN A 142 -9.46 26.98 -9.57
N GLU A 143 -10.12 28.01 -10.08
CA GLU A 143 -11.02 28.03 -11.25
C GLU A 143 -10.36 27.78 -12.63
N ASP A 144 -9.04 27.63 -12.73
CA ASP A 144 -8.35 27.46 -14.03
C ASP A 144 -8.07 25.99 -14.42
N SER A 145 -8.68 25.03 -13.70
CA SER A 145 -8.38 23.60 -13.82
C SER A 145 -9.35 22.81 -14.71
N ALA A 146 -10.05 23.44 -15.65
CA ALA A 146 -10.95 22.73 -16.56
C ALA A 146 -10.27 22.22 -17.86
N ALA A 147 -9.02 22.64 -18.14
CA ALA A 147 -8.43 22.50 -19.48
C ALA A 147 -7.15 21.64 -19.60
N LEU A 148 -6.71 20.93 -18.55
CA LEU A 148 -5.50 20.09 -18.62
C LEU A 148 -5.84 18.61 -18.55
N ASP A 149 -5.38 17.84 -19.54
CA ASP A 149 -5.38 16.38 -19.51
C ASP A 149 -4.40 15.91 -18.40
N PRO A 150 -4.88 15.21 -17.34
CA PRO A 150 -4.03 14.70 -16.27
C PRO A 150 -3.02 13.65 -16.75
N ASN A 151 -3.11 13.17 -18.00
CA ASN A 151 -2.15 12.27 -18.64
C ASN A 151 -1.16 13.01 -19.56
N SER A 152 -1.18 14.34 -19.61
CA SER A 152 -0.17 15.13 -20.33
C SER A 152 1.08 15.35 -19.47
N ASP A 153 2.26 15.25 -20.11
CA ASP A 153 3.56 15.45 -19.45
C ASP A 153 3.64 16.81 -18.72
N ASP A 154 3.09 17.86 -19.33
CA ASP A 154 3.11 19.23 -18.79
C ASP A 154 2.23 19.39 -17.55
N ALA A 155 1.06 18.71 -17.49
CA ALA A 155 0.17 18.78 -16.33
C ALA A 155 0.74 18.03 -15.13
N GLN A 156 1.36 16.87 -15.36
CA GLN A 156 1.94 16.06 -14.28
C GLN A 156 3.21 16.70 -13.69
N GLN A 157 4.09 17.27 -14.53
CA GLN A 157 5.29 17.96 -14.06
C GLN A 157 4.93 19.17 -13.19
N GLN A 158 3.90 19.94 -13.58
CA GLN A 158 3.39 21.05 -12.78
C GLN A 158 2.74 20.59 -11.47
N VAL A 159 2.00 19.48 -11.49
CA VAL A 159 1.42 18.88 -10.27
C VAL A 159 2.51 18.42 -9.32
N ILE A 160 3.57 17.79 -9.80
CA ILE A 160 4.71 17.33 -8.99
C ILE A 160 5.46 18.50 -8.36
N GLU A 161 5.86 19.48 -9.17
CA GLU A 161 6.56 20.67 -8.68
C GLU A 161 5.71 21.39 -7.64
N ARG A 162 4.41 21.46 -7.86
CA ARG A 162 3.45 22.04 -6.92
C ARG A 162 3.32 21.22 -5.64
N ILE A 163 3.11 19.90 -5.73
CA ILE A 163 3.00 18.97 -4.59
C ILE A 163 4.22 19.10 -3.67
N PHE A 164 5.43 19.11 -4.21
CA PHE A 164 6.66 19.22 -3.42
C PHE A 164 7.00 20.65 -2.96
N SER A 165 6.38 21.67 -3.57
CA SER A 165 6.50 23.07 -3.13
C SER A 165 5.52 23.44 -2.00
N GLU A 166 4.39 22.74 -1.94
CA GLU A 166 3.34 22.96 -0.95
C GLU A 166 3.63 22.18 0.34
N ARG A 167 3.10 22.69 1.46
CA ARG A 167 3.18 22.02 2.76
C ARG A 167 2.18 20.86 2.80
N LEU A 168 2.44 19.90 3.67
CA LEU A 168 1.42 18.90 4.00
C LEU A 168 0.23 19.59 4.69
N PRO A 169 -0.99 19.01 4.64
CA PRO A 169 -2.19 19.65 5.20
C PRO A 169 -2.04 20.06 6.68
N TRP A 170 -1.21 19.35 7.44
CA TRP A 170 -0.91 19.63 8.84
C TRP A 170 0.21 20.66 9.09
N GLY A 171 0.81 21.21 8.02
CA GLY A 171 1.70 22.36 8.06
C GLY A 171 3.20 22.05 8.00
N SER A 172 3.60 20.79 8.09
CA SER A 172 5.01 20.40 7.89
C SER A 172 5.42 20.57 6.43
N LYS A 173 6.73 20.74 6.20
CA LYS A 173 7.27 20.73 4.84
C LYS A 173 7.44 19.29 4.39
N ARG A 174 7.07 18.98 3.15
CA ARG A 174 7.37 17.69 2.55
C ARG A 174 8.87 17.42 2.55
N THR A 175 9.22 16.17 2.81
CA THR A 175 10.59 15.70 2.71
C THR A 175 10.92 15.46 1.25
N MET A 176 11.88 16.21 0.71
CA MET A 176 12.33 15.99 -0.67
C MET A 176 13.08 14.66 -0.75
N PRO A 177 12.75 13.77 -1.70
CA PRO A 177 13.51 12.55 -1.90
C PRO A 177 14.97 12.87 -2.24
N PRO A 178 15.94 12.05 -1.82
CA PRO A 178 17.33 12.21 -2.23
C PRO A 178 17.48 12.27 -3.76
N PRO A 179 18.46 13.01 -4.30
CA PRO A 179 18.65 13.14 -5.75
C PRO A 179 18.77 11.80 -6.50
N GLU A 180 19.35 10.78 -5.88
CA GLU A 180 19.45 9.43 -6.44
C GLU A 180 18.08 8.75 -6.56
N GLU A 181 17.17 9.00 -5.62
CA GLU A 181 15.80 8.48 -5.65
C GLU A 181 14.98 9.20 -6.72
N ILE A 182 15.17 10.52 -6.86
CA ILE A 182 14.59 11.31 -7.96
C ILE A 182 15.06 10.78 -9.32
N ASP A 183 16.36 10.50 -9.49
CA ASP A 183 16.92 9.93 -10.72
C ASP A 183 16.38 8.53 -11.01
N ARG A 184 16.20 7.70 -9.97
CA ARG A 184 15.53 6.39 -10.10
C ARG A 184 14.08 6.55 -10.53
N PHE A 185 13.31 7.45 -9.93
CA PHE A 185 11.93 7.71 -10.34
C PHE A 185 11.84 8.18 -11.81
N LYS A 186 12.79 9.01 -12.27
CA LYS A 186 12.95 9.37 -13.69
C LYS A 186 13.23 8.18 -14.59
N LYS A 187 14.16 7.31 -14.20
CA LYS A 187 14.52 6.10 -14.97
C LYS A 187 13.43 5.04 -14.99
N MET A 188 12.64 4.92 -13.92
CA MET A 188 11.48 4.02 -13.84
C MET A 188 10.28 4.49 -14.69
N GLY A 189 10.41 5.62 -15.40
CA GLY A 189 9.32 6.16 -16.19
C GLY A 189 8.18 6.73 -15.34
N ARG A 190 8.37 6.96 -14.04
CA ARG A 190 7.37 7.63 -13.19
C ARG A 190 7.06 9.07 -13.62
N PHE A 191 7.90 9.63 -14.50
CA PHE A 191 7.76 10.96 -15.10
C PHE A 191 7.66 10.89 -16.64
N ASN A 192 7.35 9.73 -17.22
CA ASN A 192 7.22 9.54 -18.66
C ASN A 192 5.78 9.09 -18.96
N SER A 193 4.98 9.99 -19.56
CA SER A 193 3.51 9.95 -19.72
C SER A 193 2.85 8.67 -20.25
N SER A 194 3.58 7.80 -20.96
CA SER A 194 2.94 6.62 -21.57
C SER A 194 2.73 5.46 -20.60
N TRP A 195 3.48 5.37 -19.50
CA TRP A 195 3.53 4.17 -18.67
C TRP A 195 2.84 4.30 -17.30
N PHE A 196 2.57 5.52 -16.83
CA PHE A 196 1.86 5.79 -15.58
C PHE A 196 0.44 6.27 -15.87
N ARG A 197 -0.35 5.41 -16.53
CA ARG A 197 -1.77 5.69 -16.79
C ARG A 197 -2.59 5.04 -15.70
N THR A 198 -3.43 5.81 -15.00
CA THR A 198 -4.42 5.19 -14.13
C THR A 198 -5.41 4.42 -15.00
N PRO A 199 -5.74 3.17 -14.65
CA PRO A 199 -6.68 2.44 -15.47
C PRO A 199 -8.07 3.04 -15.49
N GLU A 200 -8.73 2.82 -16.61
CA GLU A 200 -10.16 3.07 -16.80
C GLU A 200 -10.89 1.73 -16.58
N PRO A 201 -11.57 1.56 -15.44
CA PRO A 201 -12.33 0.35 -15.17
C PRO A 201 -13.36 0.09 -16.27
N THR A 202 -13.47 -1.16 -16.69
CA THR A 202 -14.52 -1.62 -17.63
C THR A 202 -15.56 -2.48 -16.91
N ILE A 203 -15.22 -2.97 -15.72
CA ILE A 203 -16.09 -3.70 -14.81
C ILE A 203 -15.89 -3.06 -13.44
N GLU A 204 -16.98 -2.55 -12.87
CA GLU A 204 -16.99 -1.96 -11.53
C GLU A 204 -17.88 -2.82 -10.66
N VAL A 205 -17.40 -3.12 -9.45
CA VAL A 205 -18.13 -3.98 -8.51
C VAL A 205 -18.38 -3.24 -7.20
N THR A 206 -19.50 -3.56 -6.58
CA THR A 206 -19.92 -3.01 -5.28
C THR A 206 -19.64 -3.99 -4.15
N ASP A 207 -19.89 -3.63 -2.89
CA ASP A 207 -19.75 -4.55 -1.76
C ASP A 207 -20.81 -5.68 -1.81
N ASN A 208 -20.36 -6.92 -1.58
CA ASN A 208 -21.16 -8.15 -1.60
C ASN A 208 -21.77 -8.51 -2.97
N GLU A 209 -21.08 -8.18 -4.06
CA GLU A 209 -21.45 -8.57 -5.41
C GLU A 209 -20.76 -9.89 -5.82
N SER A 210 -21.53 -10.81 -6.41
CA SER A 210 -20.97 -12.06 -6.94
C SER A 210 -20.46 -11.83 -8.37
N ILE A 211 -19.18 -12.16 -8.60
CA ILE A 211 -18.54 -12.10 -9.93
C ILE A 211 -18.03 -13.49 -10.29
N ARG A 212 -18.24 -13.90 -11.54
CA ARG A 212 -17.69 -15.15 -12.06
C ARG A 212 -16.41 -14.90 -12.85
N LEU A 213 -15.29 -15.46 -12.41
CA LEU A 213 -13.98 -15.29 -13.03
C LEU A 213 -13.05 -16.45 -12.68
N GLY A 214 -12.22 -16.94 -13.62
CA GLY A 214 -11.29 -18.02 -13.31
C GLY A 214 -12.01 -19.34 -13.01
N ASP A 215 -13.12 -19.60 -13.70
CA ASP A 215 -14.08 -20.70 -13.43
C ASP A 215 -14.66 -20.75 -11.99
N ARG A 216 -14.47 -19.68 -11.20
CA ARG A 216 -14.90 -19.53 -9.79
C ARG A 216 -15.98 -18.47 -9.64
N GLU A 217 -16.75 -18.56 -8.55
CA GLU A 217 -17.60 -17.47 -8.08
C GLU A 217 -16.89 -16.75 -6.93
N TRP A 218 -16.69 -15.45 -7.09
CA TRP A 218 -16.05 -14.58 -6.11
C TRP A 218 -17.09 -13.63 -5.54
N LEU A 219 -17.07 -13.45 -4.23
CA LEU A 219 -17.79 -12.38 -3.56
C LEU A 219 -16.85 -11.18 -3.38
N SER A 220 -17.22 -10.02 -3.90
CA SER A 220 -16.51 -8.77 -3.64
C SER A 220 -16.74 -8.31 -2.21
N ILE A 221 -15.65 -7.96 -1.52
CA ILE A 221 -15.71 -7.43 -0.16
C ILE A 221 -14.99 -6.08 -0.16
N HIS A 222 -15.75 -4.99 -0.02
CA HIS A 222 -15.22 -3.64 0.08
C HIS A 222 -14.55 -3.45 1.45
N THR A 223 -13.27 -3.08 1.45
CA THR A 223 -12.45 -2.98 2.66
C THR A 223 -11.77 -1.62 2.76
N PRO A 224 -12.54 -0.52 2.87
CA PRO A 224 -11.97 0.82 2.92
C PRO A 224 -11.13 1.05 4.19
N GLY A 225 -10.17 1.97 4.08
CA GLY A 225 -9.34 2.42 5.19
C GLY A 225 -7.89 2.64 4.77
N HIS A 226 -7.27 1.59 4.20
CA HIS A 226 -5.96 1.70 3.53
C HIS A 226 -6.05 2.64 2.32
N THR A 227 -7.01 2.36 1.45
CA THR A 227 -7.56 3.28 0.46
C THR A 227 -9.10 3.18 0.47
N ASN A 228 -9.80 4.15 -0.09
CA ASN A 228 -11.27 4.11 -0.16
C ASN A 228 -11.80 3.08 -1.18
N ASP A 229 -10.99 2.67 -2.13
CA ASP A 229 -11.37 1.77 -3.21
C ASP A 229 -10.91 0.32 -3.01
N HIS A 230 -10.35 0.00 -1.85
CA HIS A 230 -9.75 -1.30 -1.63
C HIS A 230 -10.78 -2.44 -1.68
N LEU A 231 -10.44 -3.45 -2.49
CA LEU A 231 -11.27 -4.61 -2.80
C LEU A 231 -10.56 -5.90 -2.38
N CYS A 232 -11.22 -6.67 -1.51
CA CYS A 232 -10.92 -8.09 -1.33
C CYS A 232 -11.88 -8.95 -2.16
N LEU A 233 -11.44 -10.15 -2.55
CA LEU A 233 -12.28 -11.13 -3.24
C LEU A 233 -12.27 -12.45 -2.47
N TRP A 234 -13.46 -12.97 -2.19
CA TRP A 234 -13.67 -14.18 -1.41
C TRP A 234 -14.28 -15.30 -2.24
N ASP A 235 -13.61 -16.46 -2.29
CA ASP A 235 -14.14 -17.69 -2.85
C ASP A 235 -14.66 -18.60 -1.71
N PRO A 236 -16.00 -18.74 -1.56
CA PRO A 236 -16.58 -19.57 -0.52
C PRO A 236 -16.47 -21.07 -0.77
N GLU A 237 -16.24 -21.52 -2.01
CA GLU A 237 -16.18 -22.93 -2.36
C GLU A 237 -14.84 -23.55 -1.93
N TYR A 238 -13.74 -22.86 -2.23
CA TYR A 238 -12.37 -23.33 -1.93
C TYR A 238 -11.74 -22.64 -0.72
N GLY A 239 -12.41 -21.64 -0.17
CA GLY A 239 -11.96 -20.91 0.98
C GLY A 239 -10.74 -20.01 0.71
N VAL A 240 -10.69 -19.37 -0.46
CA VAL A 240 -9.57 -18.52 -0.89
C VAL A 240 -9.95 -17.04 -0.73
N MET A 241 -9.11 -16.26 -0.04
CA MET A 241 -9.30 -14.81 0.12
C MET A 241 -8.15 -14.06 -0.55
N PHE A 242 -8.41 -13.26 -1.58
CA PHE A 242 -7.48 -12.21 -1.99
C PHE A 242 -7.61 -11.04 -1.01
N SER A 243 -6.62 -10.87 -0.13
CA SER A 243 -6.66 -9.83 0.91
C SER A 243 -6.05 -8.51 0.48
N GLY A 244 -5.37 -8.45 -0.67
CA GLY A 244 -4.70 -7.25 -1.16
C GLY A 244 -3.74 -6.69 -0.10
N ASP A 245 -3.82 -5.38 0.10
CA ASP A 245 -3.13 -4.65 1.17
C ASP A 245 -3.99 -4.45 2.41
N HIS A 246 -5.18 -5.04 2.50
CA HIS A 246 -6.02 -4.90 3.70
C HIS A 246 -5.51 -5.72 4.88
N VAL A 247 -5.08 -6.97 4.62
CA VAL A 247 -4.48 -7.85 5.64
C VAL A 247 -3.19 -8.45 5.10
N LEU A 248 -2.07 -8.04 5.69
CA LEU A 248 -0.72 -8.48 5.36
C LEU A 248 -0.11 -9.34 6.49
N PRO A 249 0.75 -10.31 6.17
CA PRO A 249 1.17 -11.34 7.12
C PRO A 249 2.08 -10.81 8.23
N THR A 250 3.03 -9.90 7.95
CA THR A 250 4.03 -9.47 8.96
C THR A 250 4.17 -7.96 9.13
N ILE A 251 3.59 -7.17 8.23
CA ILE A 251 3.45 -5.70 8.37
C ILE A 251 2.00 -5.29 8.61
N THR A 252 1.82 -4.04 9.04
CA THR A 252 0.52 -3.37 9.00
C THR A 252 0.45 -2.52 7.74
N PRO A 253 -0.68 -2.51 7.03
CA PRO A 253 -0.89 -1.60 5.91
C PRO A 253 -0.78 -0.14 6.34
N HIS A 254 -0.33 0.73 5.44
CA HIS A 254 -0.31 2.16 5.72
C HIS A 254 -1.74 2.72 5.74
N ILE A 255 -2.05 3.65 6.65
CA ILE A 255 -3.35 4.32 6.67
C ILE A 255 -3.11 5.79 6.34
N GLY A 256 -3.53 6.20 5.15
CA GLY A 256 -3.30 7.56 4.67
C GLY A 256 -4.16 8.58 5.40
N GLY A 257 -3.52 9.61 5.95
CA GLY A 257 -4.22 10.75 6.55
C GLY A 257 -4.85 11.69 5.51
N ILE A 258 -4.37 11.64 4.27
CA ILE A 258 -4.98 12.32 3.12
C ILE A 258 -5.89 11.30 2.43
N SER A 259 -7.16 11.34 2.78
CA SER A 259 -8.18 10.41 2.30
C SER A 259 -9.49 11.17 2.05
N PRO A 260 -10.34 10.74 1.11
CA PRO A 260 -11.70 11.26 0.99
C PRO A 260 -12.56 10.94 2.23
N GLU A 261 -12.15 9.95 3.03
CA GLU A 261 -12.81 9.59 4.28
C GLU A 261 -12.45 10.59 5.40
N ILE A 262 -13.45 10.96 6.20
CA ILE A 262 -13.24 11.81 7.39
C ILE A 262 -12.39 11.07 8.43
N ASP A 263 -12.62 9.76 8.58
CA ASP A 263 -11.93 8.91 9.55
C ASP A 263 -11.51 7.57 8.90
N PRO A 264 -10.39 7.56 8.18
CA PRO A 264 -9.91 6.35 7.50
C PRO A 264 -9.53 5.22 8.47
N LEU A 265 -9.12 5.54 9.71
CA LEU A 265 -8.76 4.53 10.70
C LEU A 265 -10.00 3.79 11.22
N ALA A 266 -11.11 4.51 11.49
CA ALA A 266 -12.37 3.85 11.85
C ALA A 266 -12.88 2.93 10.73
N LYS A 267 -12.81 3.38 9.46
CA LYS A 267 -13.16 2.53 8.30
C LYS A 267 -12.28 1.29 8.23
N PHE A 268 -10.98 1.45 8.47
CA PHE A 268 -10.04 0.33 8.49
C PHE A 268 -10.37 -0.68 9.61
N PHE A 269 -10.70 -0.21 10.81
CA PHE A 269 -11.16 -1.07 11.91
C PHE A 269 -12.45 -1.83 11.59
N ASP A 270 -13.45 -1.16 11.02
CA ASP A 270 -14.69 -1.83 10.59
C ASP A 270 -14.38 -2.94 9.56
N SER A 271 -13.53 -2.63 8.58
CA SER A 271 -13.10 -3.58 7.56
C SER A 271 -12.30 -4.76 8.13
N LEU A 272 -11.40 -4.54 9.09
CA LEU A 272 -10.66 -5.62 9.79
C LEU A 272 -11.60 -6.47 10.65
N ASN A 273 -12.53 -5.85 11.38
CA ASN A 273 -13.53 -6.56 12.17
C ASN A 273 -14.40 -7.47 11.29
N ARG A 274 -14.75 -7.04 10.07
CA ARG A 274 -15.44 -7.91 9.09
C ARG A 274 -14.61 -9.16 8.76
N MET A 275 -13.30 -9.02 8.55
CA MET A 275 -12.41 -10.16 8.23
C MET A 275 -12.43 -11.25 9.32
N THR A 276 -12.61 -10.87 10.59
CA THR A 276 -12.68 -11.85 11.71
C THR A 276 -13.87 -12.81 11.63
N HIS A 277 -14.90 -12.46 10.85
CA HIS A 277 -16.12 -13.27 10.71
C HIS A 277 -16.02 -14.34 9.61
N PHE A 278 -15.01 -14.28 8.74
CA PHE A 278 -14.79 -15.27 7.69
C PHE A 278 -14.10 -16.53 8.26
N LYS A 279 -14.89 -17.44 8.84
CA LYS A 279 -14.37 -18.65 9.52
C LYS A 279 -13.88 -19.76 8.59
N ASN A 280 -14.22 -19.71 7.30
CA ASN A 280 -13.93 -20.77 6.34
C ASN A 280 -12.77 -20.44 5.40
N VAL A 281 -11.99 -19.38 5.68
CA VAL A 281 -10.80 -19.02 4.91
C VAL A 281 -9.74 -20.08 5.14
N SER A 282 -9.48 -20.88 4.10
CA SER A 282 -8.42 -21.88 4.09
C SER A 282 -7.07 -21.25 3.78
N ILE A 283 -7.04 -20.22 2.92
CA ILE A 283 -5.83 -19.48 2.57
C ILE A 283 -6.15 -18.03 2.21
N ALA A 284 -5.38 -17.11 2.79
CA ALA A 284 -5.35 -15.70 2.43
C ALA A 284 -4.15 -15.43 1.52
N LEU A 285 -4.39 -14.68 0.46
CA LEU A 285 -3.48 -14.36 -0.63
C LEU A 285 -3.26 -12.83 -0.62
N PRO A 286 -2.24 -12.35 0.12
CA PRO A 286 -1.94 -10.92 0.26
C PRO A 286 -1.21 -10.37 -0.96
N ALA A 287 -1.23 -9.06 -1.17
CA ALA A 287 -0.44 -8.44 -2.21
C ALA A 287 1.05 -8.32 -1.86
N HIS A 288 1.43 -8.38 -0.58
CA HIS A 288 2.83 -8.48 -0.15
C HIS A 288 3.06 -9.62 0.85
N GLY A 289 4.24 -10.24 0.80
CA GLY A 289 4.62 -11.32 1.72
C GLY A 289 4.13 -12.69 1.24
N HIS A 290 3.96 -13.64 2.16
CA HIS A 290 3.55 -15.00 1.80
C HIS A 290 2.06 -15.27 2.11
N PRO A 291 1.42 -16.19 1.37
CA PRO A 291 0.12 -16.74 1.73
C PRO A 291 0.10 -17.29 3.16
N PHE A 292 -1.00 -17.06 3.85
CA PHE A 292 -1.18 -17.41 5.27
C PHE A 292 -2.60 -17.92 5.52
N THR A 293 -2.85 -18.55 6.67
CA THR A 293 -4.11 -19.26 6.93
C THR A 293 -4.93 -18.69 8.09
N ASN A 294 -4.35 -17.79 8.89
CA ASN A 294 -4.96 -17.25 10.10
C ASN A 294 -5.53 -15.83 9.89
N LEU A 295 -6.30 -15.60 8.81
CA LEU A 295 -6.83 -14.28 8.43
C LEU A 295 -7.50 -13.53 9.59
N GLY A 296 -8.40 -14.21 10.31
CA GLY A 296 -9.14 -13.59 11.40
C GLY A 296 -8.26 -13.21 12.60
N GLU A 297 -7.30 -14.06 12.98
CA GLU A 297 -6.35 -13.76 14.05
C GLU A 297 -5.43 -12.62 13.65
N ARG A 298 -4.89 -12.64 12.43
CA ARG A 298 -4.04 -11.56 11.91
C ARG A 298 -4.78 -10.22 11.86
N SER A 299 -6.07 -10.23 11.54
CA SER A 299 -6.90 -9.01 11.55
C SER A 299 -7.03 -8.44 12.96
N LEU A 300 -7.19 -9.29 13.98
CA LEU A 300 -7.22 -8.86 15.38
C LEU A 300 -5.86 -8.30 15.83
N GLU A 301 -4.75 -8.94 15.46
CA GLU A 301 -3.40 -8.44 15.77
C GLU A 301 -3.14 -7.04 15.17
N ILE A 302 -3.65 -6.77 13.96
CA ILE A 302 -3.55 -5.44 13.35
C ILE A 302 -4.40 -4.43 14.12
N ILE A 303 -5.62 -4.79 14.54
CA ILE A 303 -6.47 -3.93 15.39
C ILE A 303 -5.73 -3.60 16.69
N GLU A 304 -5.22 -4.60 17.40
CA GLU A 304 -4.48 -4.44 18.66
C GLU A 304 -3.28 -3.51 18.49
N HIS A 305 -2.49 -3.66 17.42
CA HIS A 305 -1.35 -2.79 17.13
C HIS A 305 -1.74 -1.32 16.97
N HIS A 306 -2.87 -1.02 16.32
CA HIS A 306 -3.33 0.37 16.18
C HIS A 306 -3.95 0.91 17.47
N GLU A 307 -4.65 0.08 18.24
CA GLU A 307 -5.12 0.46 19.58
C GLU A 307 -3.95 0.82 20.51
N GLU A 308 -2.85 0.06 20.50
CA GLU A 308 -1.62 0.39 21.24
C GLU A 308 -1.03 1.74 20.83
N ARG A 309 -1.10 2.08 19.54
CA ARG A 309 -0.66 3.39 19.03
C ARG A 309 -1.59 4.52 19.47
N LEU A 310 -2.91 4.31 19.44
CA LEU A 310 -3.87 5.28 19.96
C LEU A 310 -3.60 5.54 21.45
N GLU A 311 -3.33 4.50 22.23
CA GLU A 311 -2.99 4.66 23.65
C GLU A 311 -1.67 5.41 23.87
N THR A 312 -0.69 5.17 23.00
CA THR A 312 0.57 5.94 23.00
C THR A 312 0.31 7.42 22.73
N ILE A 313 -0.59 7.76 21.80
CA ILE A 313 -0.98 9.14 21.51
C ILE A 313 -1.72 9.77 22.70
N ARG A 314 -2.68 9.06 23.31
CA ARG A 314 -3.42 9.54 24.49
C ARG A 314 -2.46 9.89 25.62
N THR A 315 -1.53 8.99 25.93
CA THR A 315 -0.49 9.22 26.94
C THR A 315 0.38 10.43 26.58
N ALA A 316 0.79 10.57 25.31
CA ALA A 316 1.61 11.70 24.86
C ALA A 316 0.84 13.03 24.92
N ALA A 317 -0.47 13.02 24.70
CA ALA A 317 -1.31 14.21 24.71
C ALA A 317 -1.44 14.86 26.10
N GLU A 318 -1.21 14.10 27.18
CA GLU A 318 -1.10 14.65 28.54
C GLU A 318 0.09 15.60 28.70
N GLN A 319 1.16 15.37 27.94
CA GLN A 319 2.41 16.14 27.99
C GLN A 319 2.50 17.18 26.87
N LEU A 320 1.93 16.87 25.70
CA LEU A 320 1.93 17.71 24.50
C LEU A 320 0.70 18.61 24.44
N VAL A 321 0.67 19.67 25.26
CA VAL A 321 -0.48 20.60 25.39
C VAL A 321 -0.87 21.28 24.05
N ASN A 322 0.04 21.37 23.08
CA ASN A 322 -0.23 21.80 21.70
C ASN A 322 0.64 21.02 20.71
N GLY A 323 0.61 19.68 20.79
CA GLY A 323 1.44 18.83 19.94
C GLY A 323 1.08 18.98 18.46
N SER A 324 2.09 19.16 17.61
CA SER A 324 1.95 19.05 16.15
C SER A 324 1.93 17.59 15.70
N VAL A 325 1.49 17.32 14.47
CA VAL A 325 1.58 15.97 13.87
C VAL A 325 3.01 15.44 13.92
N THR A 326 4.01 16.29 13.65
CA THR A 326 5.42 15.92 13.73
C THR A 326 5.85 15.52 15.15
N ASP A 327 5.32 16.18 16.19
CA ASP A 327 5.62 15.83 17.59
C ASP A 327 5.08 14.43 17.92
N TYR A 328 3.83 14.13 17.56
CA TYR A 328 3.25 12.81 17.77
C TYR A 328 3.93 11.72 16.92
N MET A 329 4.34 12.04 15.68
CA MET A 329 5.10 11.10 14.83
C MET A 329 6.41 10.69 15.51
N ARG A 330 7.10 11.63 16.17
CA ARG A 330 8.35 11.33 16.91
C ARG A 330 8.12 10.42 18.12
N VAL A 331 6.92 10.40 18.68
CA VAL A 331 6.53 9.46 19.75
C VAL A 331 6.22 8.08 19.17
N LEU A 332 5.45 8.02 18.08
CA LEU A 332 4.97 6.77 17.49
C LEU A 332 6.05 5.98 16.74
N PHE A 333 6.97 6.68 16.09
CA PHE A 333 7.92 6.07 15.15
C PHE A 333 9.36 6.33 15.57
N SER A 334 10.21 5.31 15.39
CA SER A 334 11.66 5.47 15.52
C SER A 334 12.21 6.42 14.46
N GLU A 335 13.29 7.14 14.75
CA GLU A 335 13.90 8.16 13.87
C GLU A 335 14.12 7.70 12.42
N ARG A 336 14.56 6.46 12.23
CA ARG A 336 14.75 5.85 10.89
C ARG A 336 13.49 5.73 10.04
N ALA A 337 12.31 5.88 10.62
CA ALA A 337 11.01 5.76 9.98
C ALA A 337 10.28 7.10 9.87
N TRP A 338 10.89 8.20 10.32
CA TRP A 338 10.31 9.54 10.17
C TRP A 338 10.23 9.95 8.70
N GLY A 339 9.21 10.73 8.37
CA GLY A 339 8.96 11.25 7.04
C GLY A 339 7.47 11.36 6.74
N ASP A 340 7.16 11.81 5.53
CA ASP A 340 5.80 12.18 5.11
C ASP A 340 4.77 11.04 5.29
N MET A 341 5.16 9.78 5.06
CA MET A 341 4.27 8.62 5.28
C MET A 341 3.98 8.42 6.78
N ALA A 342 4.98 8.54 7.65
CA ALA A 342 4.77 8.41 9.09
C ALA A 342 3.94 9.57 9.65
N GLU A 343 4.13 10.79 9.14
CA GLU A 343 3.27 11.93 9.49
C GLU A 343 1.83 11.73 9.00
N SER A 344 1.65 11.22 7.78
CA SER A 344 0.32 10.89 7.22
C SER A 344 -0.43 9.90 8.10
N GLU A 345 0.22 8.82 8.53
CA GLU A 345 -0.39 7.82 9.41
C GLU A 345 -0.67 8.39 10.80
N THR A 346 0.26 9.19 11.33
CA THR A 346 0.06 9.89 12.60
C THR A 346 -1.16 10.80 12.55
N PHE A 347 -1.32 11.55 11.46
CA PHE A 347 -2.48 12.41 11.25
C PHE A 347 -3.78 11.62 11.22
N ALA A 348 -3.83 10.45 10.55
CA ALA A 348 -5.02 9.59 10.57
C ALA A 348 -5.42 9.17 12.00
N HIS A 349 -4.46 8.82 12.85
CA HIS A 349 -4.75 8.45 14.24
C HIS A 349 -5.21 9.65 15.09
N LEU A 350 -4.62 10.83 14.87
CA LEU A 350 -5.02 12.06 15.55
C LEU A 350 -6.43 12.51 15.15
N GLU A 351 -6.76 12.42 13.86
CA GLU A 351 -8.11 12.71 13.38
C GLU A 351 -9.13 11.71 13.93
N HIS A 352 -8.79 10.41 14.01
CA HIS A 352 -9.64 9.41 14.65
C HIS A 352 -9.98 9.76 16.10
N LEU A 353 -8.97 10.07 16.94
CA LEU A 353 -9.19 10.50 18.32
C LEU A 353 -9.99 11.80 18.42
N LYS A 354 -9.86 12.69 17.44
CA LYS A 354 -10.65 13.93 17.34
C LYS A 354 -12.12 13.62 17.00
N GLU A 355 -12.39 12.68 16.10
CA GLU A 355 -13.76 12.23 15.78
C GLU A 355 -14.40 11.45 16.94
N LEU A 356 -13.62 10.68 17.71
CA LEU A 356 -14.06 10.10 18.99
C LEU A 356 -14.32 11.17 20.08
N GLY A 357 -13.93 12.42 19.84
CA GLY A 357 -14.11 13.53 20.77
C GLY A 357 -13.12 13.54 21.93
N GLU A 358 -12.03 12.81 21.85
CA GLU A 358 -10.96 12.77 22.85
C GLU A 358 -9.94 13.89 22.64
N LEU A 359 -9.67 14.23 21.38
CA LEU A 359 -8.82 15.35 20.98
C LEU A 359 -9.62 16.46 20.32
N THR A 360 -9.01 17.64 20.31
CA THR A 360 -9.48 18.81 19.58
C THR A 360 -8.33 19.38 18.76
N ARG A 361 -8.63 19.85 17.55
CA ARG A 361 -7.65 20.40 16.60
C ARG A 361 -7.76 21.92 16.54
N LYS A 362 -6.63 22.61 16.55
CA LYS A 362 -6.52 24.04 16.19
C LYS A 362 -5.67 24.18 14.94
N THR A 363 -5.99 25.18 14.13
CA THR A 363 -5.21 25.52 12.94
C THR A 363 -4.90 27.01 12.97
N GLU A 364 -3.61 27.35 13.04
CA GLU A 364 -3.10 28.73 13.03
C GLU A 364 -1.99 28.84 11.99
N ASP A 365 -2.07 29.83 11.10
CA ASP A 365 -1.10 30.07 10.01
C ASP A 365 -0.72 28.83 9.17
N GLY A 366 -1.69 27.93 8.97
CA GLY A 366 -1.52 26.69 8.21
C GLY A 366 -0.82 25.56 8.97
N PHE A 367 -0.67 25.66 10.30
CA PHE A 367 -0.14 24.62 11.16
C PHE A 367 -1.23 24.03 12.05
N MET A 368 -1.28 22.70 12.12
CA MET A 368 -2.24 21.98 12.95
C MET A 368 -1.62 21.54 14.29
N THR A 369 -2.34 21.79 15.37
CA THR A 369 -2.01 21.30 16.72
C THR A 369 -3.19 20.59 17.35
N TYR A 370 -2.90 19.58 18.16
CA TYR A 370 -3.90 18.78 18.88
C TYR A 370 -3.77 18.98 20.39
N HIS A 371 -4.91 18.93 21.06
CA HIS A 371 -5.02 19.06 22.52
C HIS A 371 -6.15 18.18 23.06
N LEU A 372 -5.95 17.65 24.27
CA LEU A 372 -6.98 16.90 24.99
C LEU A 372 -8.24 17.75 25.15
N LYS A 373 -9.38 17.16 24.84
CA LYS A 373 -10.67 17.79 25.10
C LYS A 373 -10.94 17.77 26.60
N SER A 374 -11.25 18.95 27.16
CA SER A 374 -11.48 19.17 28.59
C SER A 374 -12.81 18.62 29.08
#